data_AF-A0A1D1ZQM4-F1
#
_entry.id   AF-A0A1D1ZQM4-F1
#
_cell.length_a   1.000
_cell.length_b   1.000
_cell.length_c   1.000
_cell.angle_alpha   90.00
_cell.angle_beta   90.00
_cell.angle_gamma   90.00
#
_symmetry.space_group_name_H-M   'P 1'
#
loop_
_entity.id
_entity.type
_entity.pdbx_description
1 polymer ?
#
loop_
_entity_poly.entity_id
_entity_poly.type
_entity_poly.pdbx_seq_one_letter_code
_entity_poly.pdbx_strand_id
1 'polypeptide(L)'
;ASRNPAFIAAMERMGLGTIDPGKGLAAMAALLGQTSSGTSAVGAPRRLTVNVFLWKNIARGMTTVDPIFQEFIQSTEIGRVGSVAAAATSPIRRMAGRRARGGVQGVRSARSAAAAPRQPMGPDGTDESAVLEVILSSLAALGAAADASSPFMDSGLDSLGATQLRTSLGLAFPAVDLSPTSTFDYPTPRDLARHIAAALRSDAGAPLHPAAAGERNRGGDEQQPAAQAPPQEGGTDCLQAVIEAAASITGATLDADSPLMAAGLDSLGAVQLRSMLSTRFSLDLPVTLAMDYPTPAALAEFVAAEVAPEGSMGVTAHPAPASNAPGQQLQDSCTSVLGVAGCYPGGEGQGLDGYRSAAQGGQDLPTPVPLARWDLEAYYSPEISVGRMNVRFGAFLSGLEDFDADAFRLGHAESSVMDPQARILLEQTQEGLSQAAGRSAASLSLNCGVYVGVMHMEFLATLASAGLGVGPAVTAGNGMDFLIGRLSYVFGLTGPCISTHTACSSSLVSTHLAHTGLLGGEAELATTAGVFLMLLPGTATGISQLGALSPVGRCRSFDAAGDGYGRGEGCALLVLAPMGEGEETGAPLAYLVGTAVNQGGRSSGLTAPHGPSQTALVRKALDVAGAATMQE
;
A
#
# COMPACT_ATOMS: atom_id res chain seq x y z
N ALA A 1 -17.64 -36.51 6.62
CA ALA A 1 -17.70 -35.11 7.09
C ALA A 1 -18.92 -34.85 8.00
N SER A 2 -20.16 -34.85 7.50
CA SER A 2 -21.35 -34.26 8.15
C SER A 2 -21.97 -35.04 9.33
N ARG A 3 -21.17 -35.36 10.36
CA ARG A 3 -21.63 -35.66 11.73
C ARG A 3 -20.76 -35.01 12.82
N ASN A 4 -19.76 -34.20 12.46
CA ASN A 4 -18.90 -33.52 13.42
C ASN A 4 -19.65 -32.32 14.06
N PRO A 5 -19.96 -32.34 15.38
CA PRO A 5 -20.69 -31.25 16.02
C PRO A 5 -19.88 -29.94 16.05
N ALA A 6 -18.54 -30.02 16.06
CA ALA A 6 -17.68 -28.84 16.05
C ALA A 6 -17.77 -28.04 14.74
N PHE A 7 -18.09 -28.69 13.62
CA PHE A 7 -18.33 -28.02 12.33
C PHE A 7 -19.67 -27.27 12.32
N ILE A 8 -20.73 -27.90 12.85
CA ILE A 8 -22.05 -27.27 13.01
C ILE A 8 -21.94 -26.07 13.95
N ALA A 9 -21.31 -26.25 15.11
CA ALA A 9 -21.05 -25.17 16.06
C ALA A 9 -20.07 -24.11 15.56
N ALA A 10 -19.28 -24.36 14.49
CA ALA A 10 -18.53 -23.31 13.80
C ALA A 10 -19.46 -22.47 12.91
N MET A 11 -20.28 -23.11 12.07
CA MET A 11 -21.24 -22.44 11.20
C MET A 11 -22.23 -21.55 11.99
N GLU A 12 -22.76 -22.07 13.10
CA GLU A 12 -23.71 -21.34 13.95
C GLU A 12 -23.07 -20.13 14.65
N ARG A 13 -21.79 -20.21 15.04
CA ARG A 13 -21.03 -19.06 15.55
C ARG A 13 -20.72 -18.00 14.50
N MET A 14 -20.76 -18.35 13.21
CA MET A 14 -20.67 -17.41 12.08
C MET A 14 -22.02 -16.80 11.69
N GLY A 15 -23.10 -17.05 12.46
CA GLY A 15 -24.45 -16.58 12.15
C GLY A 15 -25.15 -17.34 11.02
N LEU A 16 -24.58 -18.45 10.55
CA LEU A 16 -25.13 -19.26 9.47
C LEU A 16 -26.03 -20.35 10.05
N GLY A 17 -27.35 -20.14 9.97
CA GLY A 17 -28.35 -21.09 10.46
C GLY A 17 -28.31 -22.42 9.72
N THR A 18 -28.18 -23.52 10.46
CA THR A 18 -28.17 -24.88 9.88
C THR A 18 -29.59 -25.43 9.74
N ILE A 19 -29.91 -26.01 8.58
CA ILE A 19 -31.24 -26.57 8.28
C ILE A 19 -31.11 -28.10 8.17
N ASP A 20 -31.98 -28.82 8.89
CA ASP A 20 -32.14 -30.27 8.77
C ASP A 20 -32.44 -30.65 7.31
N PRO A 21 -31.65 -31.52 6.66
CA PRO A 21 -31.85 -31.90 5.26
C PRO A 21 -33.26 -32.41 4.94
N GLY A 22 -33.93 -33.10 5.88
CA GLY A 22 -35.30 -33.59 5.69
C GLY A 22 -36.32 -32.46 5.65
N LYS A 23 -36.09 -31.37 6.41
CA LYS A 23 -36.94 -30.17 6.40
C LYS A 23 -36.64 -29.28 5.19
N GLY A 24 -35.36 -29.14 4.83
CA GLY A 24 -34.94 -28.37 3.65
C GLY A 24 -35.50 -28.92 2.34
N LEU A 25 -35.43 -30.25 2.13
CA LEU A 25 -36.01 -30.89 0.93
C LEU A 25 -37.54 -30.74 0.87
N ALA A 26 -38.24 -30.85 2.00
CA ALA A 26 -39.70 -30.67 2.05
C ALA A 26 -40.12 -29.23 1.70
N ALA A 27 -39.44 -28.22 2.26
CA ALA A 27 -39.68 -26.81 1.93
C ALA A 27 -39.37 -26.51 0.45
N MET A 28 -38.29 -27.07 -0.10
CA MET A 28 -37.90 -26.85 -1.50
C MET A 28 -38.86 -27.54 -2.49
N ALA A 29 -39.41 -28.70 -2.14
CA ALA A 29 -40.44 -29.36 -2.94
C ALA A 29 -41.76 -28.55 -3.00
N ALA A 30 -42.14 -27.89 -1.90
CA ALA A 30 -43.27 -26.98 -1.86
C ALA A 30 -43.03 -25.70 -2.70
N LEU A 31 -41.82 -25.10 -2.59
CA LEU A 31 -41.41 -23.94 -3.39
C LEU A 31 -41.39 -24.19 -4.90
N LEU A 32 -41.12 -25.42 -5.34
CA LEU A 32 -41.07 -25.81 -6.76
C LEU A 32 -42.42 -26.30 -7.32
N GLY A 33 -43.52 -26.16 -6.58
CA GLY A 33 -44.88 -26.24 -7.12
C GLY A 33 -45.36 -27.62 -7.60
N GLN A 34 -44.64 -28.72 -7.30
CA GLN A 34 -45.04 -30.06 -7.74
C GLN A 34 -46.17 -30.64 -6.88
N THR A 35 -47.41 -30.24 -7.19
CA THR A 35 -48.61 -30.96 -6.75
C THR A 35 -48.80 -32.23 -7.59
N SER A 36 -48.47 -33.41 -7.06
CA SER A 36 -49.38 -34.58 -7.08
C SER A 36 -48.74 -35.86 -6.50
N SER A 37 -49.62 -36.77 -6.09
CA SER A 37 -49.34 -38.12 -5.63
C SER A 37 -48.71 -39.03 -6.71
N GLY A 38 -47.60 -39.68 -6.40
CA GLY A 38 -47.05 -40.75 -7.23
C GLY A 38 -45.86 -41.48 -6.58
N THR A 39 -46.04 -42.74 -6.20
CA THR A 39 -44.95 -43.56 -5.65
C THR A 39 -44.14 -44.24 -6.77
N SER A 40 -42.91 -43.78 -6.99
CA SER A 40 -41.81 -44.64 -7.47
C SER A 40 -40.45 -44.04 -7.12
N ALA A 41 -39.40 -44.87 -7.10
CA ALA A 41 -38.08 -44.47 -6.65
C ALA A 41 -37.22 -43.89 -7.79
N VAL A 42 -36.71 -42.67 -7.60
CA VAL A 42 -35.56 -42.10 -8.32
C VAL A 42 -34.58 -41.55 -7.27
N GLY A 43 -33.28 -41.71 -7.49
CA GLY A 43 -32.24 -41.40 -6.50
C GLY A 43 -32.19 -39.92 -6.12
N ALA A 44 -32.03 -39.63 -4.83
CA ALA A 44 -32.01 -38.25 -4.32
C ALA A 44 -30.83 -37.42 -4.89
N PRO A 45 -31.08 -36.17 -5.34
CA PRO A 45 -30.02 -35.28 -5.80
C PRO A 45 -29.06 -34.92 -4.65
N ARG A 46 -27.76 -34.93 -4.95
CA ARG A 46 -26.70 -34.83 -3.93
C ARG A 46 -26.36 -33.38 -3.57
N ARG A 47 -27.10 -32.86 -2.58
CA ARG A 47 -26.90 -31.55 -1.91
C ARG A 47 -27.20 -30.33 -2.77
N LEU A 48 -27.70 -29.28 -2.11
CA LEU A 48 -27.75 -27.91 -2.63
C LEU A 48 -27.04 -27.01 -1.62
N THR A 49 -26.19 -26.11 -2.09
CA THR A 49 -25.52 -25.09 -1.27
C THR A 49 -26.05 -23.73 -1.72
N VAL A 50 -26.70 -22.99 -0.81
CA VAL A 50 -27.28 -21.68 -1.12
C VAL A 50 -26.47 -20.59 -0.42
N ASN A 51 -25.90 -19.67 -1.20
CA ASN A 51 -25.21 -18.50 -0.64
C ASN A 51 -26.24 -17.46 -0.18
N VAL A 52 -26.43 -17.35 1.14
CA VAL A 52 -27.40 -16.44 1.77
C VAL A 52 -27.16 -14.95 1.46
N PHE A 53 -25.93 -14.56 1.08
CA PHE A 53 -25.63 -13.18 0.69
C PHE A 53 -26.24 -12.80 -0.68
N LEU A 54 -26.57 -13.78 -1.53
CA LEU A 54 -27.26 -13.56 -2.80
C LEU A 54 -28.79 -13.45 -2.67
N TRP A 55 -29.34 -13.57 -1.46
CA TRP A 55 -30.80 -13.57 -1.22
C TRP A 55 -31.51 -12.32 -1.75
N LYS A 56 -30.86 -11.14 -1.72
CA LYS A 56 -31.40 -9.91 -2.32
C LYS A 56 -31.60 -10.01 -3.84
N ASN A 57 -30.76 -10.76 -4.54
CA ASN A 57 -30.88 -10.96 -5.99
C ASN A 57 -31.95 -12.01 -6.33
N ILE A 58 -32.05 -13.07 -5.51
CA ILE A 58 -33.10 -14.10 -5.63
C ILE A 58 -34.49 -13.47 -5.37
N ALA A 59 -34.64 -12.72 -4.28
CA ALA A 59 -35.91 -12.11 -3.87
C ALA A 59 -36.46 -11.09 -4.89
N ARG A 60 -35.61 -10.42 -5.67
CA ARG A 60 -36.03 -9.50 -6.75
C ARG A 60 -36.87 -10.17 -7.84
N GLY A 61 -36.79 -11.49 -7.99
CA GLY A 61 -37.59 -12.27 -8.94
C GLY A 61 -38.85 -12.94 -8.36
N MET A 62 -39.12 -12.81 -7.05
CA MET A 62 -40.17 -13.57 -6.36
C MET A 62 -41.42 -12.73 -6.10
N THR A 63 -42.53 -13.03 -6.78
CA THR A 63 -43.82 -12.35 -6.60
C THR A 63 -44.61 -12.77 -5.35
N THR A 64 -44.27 -13.93 -4.77
CA THR A 64 -44.82 -14.42 -3.50
C THR A 64 -43.74 -15.10 -2.66
N VAL A 65 -43.71 -14.80 -1.36
CA VAL A 65 -42.80 -15.39 -0.38
C VAL A 65 -43.64 -15.92 0.79
N ASP A 66 -43.37 -17.14 1.25
CA ASP A 66 -44.10 -17.78 2.34
C ASP A 66 -43.94 -17.00 3.68
N PRO A 67 -44.99 -16.91 4.52
CA PRO A 67 -44.93 -16.18 5.79
C PRO A 67 -43.76 -16.53 6.71
N ILE A 68 -43.32 -17.80 6.75
CA ILE A 68 -42.21 -18.22 7.63
C ILE A 68 -40.86 -17.61 7.19
N PHE A 69 -40.72 -17.27 5.91
CA PHE A 69 -39.57 -16.53 5.39
C PHE A 69 -39.74 -15.02 5.52
N GLN A 70 -40.97 -14.47 5.52
CA GLN A 70 -41.17 -13.05 5.85
C GLN A 70 -40.70 -12.73 7.28
N GLU A 71 -41.02 -13.60 8.25
CA GLU A 71 -40.60 -13.42 9.64
C GLU A 71 -39.06 -13.45 9.79
N PHE A 72 -38.39 -14.32 9.03
CA PHE A 72 -36.91 -14.39 8.97
C PHE A 72 -36.27 -13.15 8.30
N ILE A 73 -36.90 -12.61 7.25
CA ILE A 73 -36.46 -11.39 6.55
C ILE A 73 -36.70 -10.12 7.41
N GLN A 74 -37.64 -10.16 8.35
CA GLN A 74 -37.91 -9.07 9.31
C GLN A 74 -37.04 -9.17 10.58
N SER A 75 -36.67 -10.37 11.02
CA SER A 75 -35.81 -10.58 12.20
C SER A 75 -34.32 -10.34 11.95
N THR A 76 -33.91 -10.31 10.68
CA THR A 76 -32.59 -9.83 10.23
C THR A 76 -32.72 -8.41 9.67
N GLU A 77 -31.76 -7.51 9.92
CA GLU A 77 -31.87 -6.08 9.51
C GLU A 77 -31.74 -5.84 7.98
N ILE A 78 -31.93 -6.88 7.17
CA ILE A 78 -31.90 -6.86 5.70
C ILE A 78 -33.07 -6.02 5.14
N GLY A 79 -34.20 -5.93 5.86
CA GLY A 79 -35.44 -5.29 5.41
C GLY A 79 -35.51 -3.76 5.38
N ARG A 80 -34.48 -3.02 5.82
CA ARG A 80 -34.52 -1.55 5.94
C ARG A 80 -34.05 -0.77 4.69
N VAL A 81 -34.61 -1.08 3.51
CA VAL A 81 -34.45 -0.22 2.32
C VAL A 81 -35.78 -0.08 1.55
N GLY A 82 -36.35 1.13 1.60
CA GLY A 82 -37.23 1.68 0.54
C GLY A 82 -38.60 1.04 0.30
N SER A 83 -39.59 1.37 1.13
CA SER A 83 -41.00 1.30 0.70
C SER A 83 -41.39 2.59 -0.05
N VAL A 84 -41.59 2.48 -1.37
CA VAL A 84 -42.15 3.57 -2.20
C VAL A 84 -43.54 3.17 -2.68
N ALA A 85 -44.46 4.14 -2.67
CA ALA A 85 -45.82 4.07 -3.22
C ALA A 85 -46.80 3.04 -2.61
N ALA A 86 -47.48 3.46 -1.55
CA ALA A 86 -48.93 3.27 -1.41
C ALA A 86 -49.53 4.52 -0.78
N ALA A 87 -50.42 5.23 -1.51
CA ALA A 87 -50.98 6.51 -1.08
C ALA A 87 -52.46 6.37 -0.67
N ALA A 88 -52.88 7.24 0.26
CA ALA A 88 -54.22 7.32 0.86
C ALA A 88 -54.64 6.08 1.69
N THR A 89 -55.30 6.21 2.85
CA THR A 89 -56.03 7.35 3.46
C THR A 89 -55.72 7.51 4.95
N SER A 90 -55.83 8.74 5.46
CA SER A 90 -56.10 9.03 6.89
C SER A 90 -57.62 9.22 7.08
N PRO A 91 -58.24 9.07 8.28
CA PRO A 91 -58.00 10.08 9.33
C PRO A 91 -58.19 9.67 10.83
N ILE A 92 -57.70 10.57 11.71
CA ILE A 92 -58.37 11.05 12.95
C ILE A 92 -58.18 10.33 14.33
N ARG A 93 -57.40 11.03 15.18
CA ARG A 93 -57.62 11.39 16.63
C ARG A 93 -57.35 10.44 17.83
N ARG A 94 -56.34 10.90 18.61
CA ARG A 94 -56.39 11.40 20.03
C ARG A 94 -56.24 10.46 21.26
N MET A 95 -55.20 10.82 22.03
CA MET A 95 -55.18 11.19 23.48
C MET A 95 -54.99 10.14 24.61
N ALA A 96 -53.97 10.45 25.42
CA ALA A 96 -53.81 10.23 26.87
C ALA A 96 -53.66 8.79 27.41
N GLY A 97 -52.92 8.54 28.51
CA GLY A 97 -52.00 9.42 29.25
C GLY A 97 -51.84 9.08 30.75
N ARG A 98 -50.72 9.52 31.38
CA ARG A 98 -50.33 9.38 32.82
C ARG A 98 -49.89 7.96 33.26
N ARG A 99 -48.66 7.77 33.78
CA ARG A 99 -48.16 7.93 35.19
C ARG A 99 -48.79 6.94 36.18
N ALA A 100 -48.11 6.25 37.12
CA ALA A 100 -46.67 6.05 37.46
C ALA A 100 -46.61 4.83 38.46
N ARG A 101 -45.62 4.51 39.33
CA ARG A 101 -44.41 5.16 39.89
C ARG A 101 -43.51 4.13 40.63
N GLY A 102 -42.18 4.26 40.56
CA GLY A 102 -41.22 3.68 41.54
C GLY A 102 -40.51 2.37 41.13
N GLY A 103 -39.24 2.11 41.47
CA GLY A 103 -38.14 3.04 41.80
C GLY A 103 -37.31 2.75 43.06
N VAL A 104 -36.13 2.14 42.88
CA VAL A 104 -34.94 2.09 43.78
C VAL A 104 -33.73 2.00 42.82
N GLN A 105 -32.81 2.98 42.72
CA GLN A 105 -31.50 3.09 43.40
C GLN A 105 -30.68 1.78 43.47
N GLY A 106 -29.37 1.74 43.18
CA GLY A 106 -28.37 2.70 42.67
C GLY A 106 -27.21 1.92 42.03
N VAL A 107 -26.32 2.50 41.22
CA VAL A 107 -25.10 3.24 41.63
C VAL A 107 -24.66 4.16 40.47
N ARG A 108 -23.98 5.28 40.78
CA ARG A 108 -23.31 6.14 39.78
C ARG A 108 -21.79 6.13 39.96
N SER A 109 -21.07 6.11 38.85
CA SER A 109 -19.75 6.74 38.74
C SER A 109 -19.74 7.58 37.46
N ALA A 110 -19.20 8.80 37.54
CA ALA A 110 -19.04 9.69 36.41
C ALA A 110 -17.93 10.70 36.69
N ARG A 111 -17.00 10.86 35.76
CA ARG A 111 -16.09 12.01 35.68
C ARG A 111 -16.18 12.61 34.28
N SER A 112 -17.07 13.58 34.14
CA SER A 112 -16.96 14.58 33.07
C SER A 112 -15.97 15.62 33.55
N ALA A 113 -14.93 15.90 32.76
CA ALA A 113 -14.11 17.08 32.98
C ALA A 113 -14.94 18.34 32.69
N ALA A 114 -14.87 19.33 33.56
CA ALA A 114 -15.56 20.60 33.40
C ALA A 114 -14.60 21.65 32.83
N ALA A 115 -15.08 22.53 31.95
CA ALA A 115 -14.27 23.62 31.41
C ALA A 115 -13.96 24.68 32.50
N ALA A 116 -12.72 25.16 32.51
CA ALA A 116 -12.29 26.25 33.38
C ALA A 116 -12.96 27.60 32.99
N PRO A 117 -13.13 28.54 33.94
CA PRO A 117 -13.80 29.81 33.68
C PRO A 117 -12.91 30.76 32.85
N ARG A 118 -13.49 31.40 31.83
CA ARG A 118 -12.85 32.49 31.09
C ARG A 118 -12.91 33.79 31.88
N GLN A 119 -11.76 34.38 32.20
CA GLN A 119 -11.69 35.82 32.53
C GLN A 119 -11.43 36.63 31.24
N PRO A 120 -11.97 37.86 31.12
CA PRO A 120 -11.63 38.77 30.03
C PRO A 120 -10.31 39.50 30.32
N MET A 121 -9.37 39.50 29.37
CA MET A 121 -8.17 40.33 29.45
C MET A 121 -8.50 41.83 29.30
N GLY A 122 -7.77 42.66 30.03
CA GLY A 122 -7.73 44.12 29.81
C GLY A 122 -6.81 44.52 28.65
N PRO A 123 -6.78 45.81 28.26
CA PRO A 123 -6.11 46.25 27.02
C PRO A 123 -4.57 46.16 27.01
N ASP A 124 -3.91 46.11 28.17
CA ASP A 124 -2.45 46.24 28.31
C ASP A 124 -1.69 44.90 28.29
N GLY A 125 -2.28 43.85 27.69
CA GLY A 125 -1.86 42.44 27.83
C GLY A 125 -0.62 41.98 27.04
N THR A 126 0.48 42.75 27.01
CA THR A 126 1.71 42.43 26.23
C THR A 126 2.99 42.28 27.08
N ASP A 127 2.84 42.10 28.40
CA ASP A 127 3.96 41.86 29.34
C ASP A 127 4.26 40.36 29.54
N GLU A 128 5.54 40.01 29.72
CA GLU A 128 6.05 38.64 29.96
C GLU A 128 5.40 38.03 31.22
N SER A 129 5.12 38.86 32.24
CA SER A 129 4.47 38.45 33.49
C SER A 129 3.06 37.86 33.28
N ALA A 130 2.25 38.45 32.41
CA ALA A 130 0.88 38.02 32.16
C ALA A 130 0.83 36.71 31.34
N VAL A 131 1.74 36.58 30.38
CA VAL A 131 1.90 35.34 29.59
C VAL A 131 2.36 34.19 30.49
N LEU A 132 3.29 34.46 31.41
CA LEU A 132 3.77 33.48 32.40
C LEU A 132 2.65 33.01 33.35
N GLU A 133 1.76 33.90 33.80
CA GLU A 133 0.62 33.52 34.64
C GLU A 133 -0.34 32.57 33.90
N VAL A 134 -0.60 32.81 32.60
CA VAL A 134 -1.42 31.91 31.77
C VAL A 134 -0.75 30.54 31.61
N ILE A 135 0.56 30.48 31.37
CA ILE A 135 1.30 29.21 31.26
C ILE A 135 1.26 28.43 32.58
N LEU A 136 1.52 29.08 33.72
CA LEU A 136 1.46 28.44 35.04
C LEU A 136 0.04 27.97 35.39
N SER A 137 -1.00 28.73 35.01
CA SER A 137 -2.40 28.32 35.17
C SER A 137 -2.76 27.11 34.31
N SER A 138 -2.26 27.04 33.07
CA SER A 138 -2.42 25.88 32.18
C SER A 138 -1.72 24.63 32.74
N LEU A 139 -0.49 24.76 33.26
CA LEU A 139 0.22 23.65 33.92
C LEU A 139 -0.53 23.13 35.15
N ALA A 140 -1.00 24.04 36.01
CA ALA A 140 -1.78 23.68 37.19
C ALA A 140 -3.11 22.97 36.83
N ALA A 141 -3.76 23.35 35.72
CA ALA A 141 -4.94 22.66 35.20
C ALA A 141 -4.65 21.25 34.66
N LEU A 142 -3.42 20.99 34.21
CA LEU A 142 -2.92 19.67 33.81
C LEU A 142 -2.37 18.85 35.00
N GLY A 143 -2.30 19.43 36.20
CA GLY A 143 -1.77 18.79 37.41
C GLY A 143 -0.24 18.86 37.56
N ALA A 144 0.46 19.58 36.68
CA ALA A 144 1.90 19.80 36.75
C ALA A 144 2.23 20.97 37.68
N ALA A 145 3.07 20.73 38.70
CA ALA A 145 3.45 21.72 39.70
C ALA A 145 4.81 22.37 39.38
N ALA A 146 4.86 23.11 38.27
CA ALA A 146 6.08 23.80 37.83
C ALA A 146 6.33 25.12 38.58
N ASP A 147 7.59 25.38 38.97
CA ASP A 147 8.05 26.76 39.16
C ASP A 147 8.25 27.43 37.79
N ALA A 148 8.16 28.75 37.74
CA ALA A 148 8.45 29.56 36.54
C ALA A 148 9.84 29.29 35.93
N SER A 149 10.80 28.82 36.73
CA SER A 149 12.19 28.57 36.35
C SER A 149 12.52 27.09 36.17
N SER A 150 11.61 26.17 36.51
CA SER A 150 11.83 24.72 36.40
C SER A 150 11.66 24.24 34.96
N PRO A 151 12.43 23.24 34.51
CA PRO A 151 12.15 22.54 33.27
C PRO A 151 10.76 21.90 33.29
N PHE A 152 10.07 21.91 32.14
CA PHE A 152 8.75 21.28 31.99
C PHE A 152 8.79 19.78 32.34
N MET A 153 9.84 19.07 31.92
CA MET A 153 10.03 17.63 32.17
C MET A 153 10.17 17.32 33.67
N ASP A 154 10.98 18.09 34.40
CA ASP A 154 11.19 17.96 35.84
C ASP A 154 9.91 18.25 36.64
N SER A 155 8.99 19.01 36.06
CA SER A 155 7.69 19.38 36.63
C SER A 155 6.61 18.30 36.43
N GLY A 156 6.97 17.14 35.87
CA GLY A 156 6.08 16.01 35.63
C GLY A 156 5.26 16.10 34.34
N LEU A 157 5.63 16.97 33.39
CA LEU A 157 4.94 17.09 32.12
C LEU A 157 5.43 15.99 31.14
N ASP A 158 4.59 14.99 30.88
CA ASP A 158 4.85 13.98 29.85
C ASP A 158 4.51 14.49 28.43
N SER A 159 4.80 13.70 27.40
CA SER A 159 4.57 14.07 25.99
C SER A 159 3.09 14.33 25.64
N LEU A 160 2.15 13.74 26.38
CA LEU A 160 0.72 14.00 26.23
C LEU A 160 0.36 15.33 26.93
N GLY A 161 0.91 15.58 28.11
CA GLY A 161 0.83 16.85 28.84
C GLY A 161 1.40 18.02 28.03
N ALA A 162 2.56 17.85 27.37
CA ALA A 162 3.15 18.85 26.48
C ALA A 162 2.22 19.17 25.29
N THR A 163 1.61 18.14 24.68
CA THR A 163 0.64 18.30 23.59
C THR A 163 -0.64 19.02 24.06
N GLN A 164 -1.13 18.72 25.26
CA GLN A 164 -2.28 19.39 25.87
C GLN A 164 -1.97 20.83 26.28
N LEU A 165 -0.76 21.11 26.80
CA LEU A 165 -0.28 22.45 27.11
C LEU A 165 -0.20 23.30 25.85
N ARG A 166 0.44 22.80 24.78
CA ARG A 166 0.48 23.45 23.46
C ARG A 166 -0.92 23.79 22.95
N THR A 167 -1.86 22.85 23.08
CA THR A 167 -3.27 23.06 22.68
C THR A 167 -3.95 24.13 23.53
N SER A 168 -3.71 24.16 24.84
CA SER A 168 -4.23 25.20 25.74
C SER A 168 -3.65 26.58 25.41
N LEU A 169 -2.35 26.66 25.11
CA LEU A 169 -1.66 27.92 24.83
C LEU A 169 -2.00 28.47 23.44
N GLY A 170 -2.15 27.62 22.42
CA GLY A 170 -2.64 28.05 21.10
C GLY A 170 -4.10 28.56 21.12
N LEU A 171 -4.91 28.11 22.08
CA LEU A 171 -6.26 28.66 22.33
C LEU A 171 -6.22 29.97 23.14
N ALA A 172 -5.17 30.21 23.92
CA ALA A 172 -4.98 31.45 24.70
C ALA A 172 -4.29 32.56 23.89
N PHE A 173 -3.39 32.19 22.97
CA PHE A 173 -2.59 33.10 22.16
C PHE A 173 -2.68 32.75 20.64
N PRO A 174 -3.86 32.90 19.99
CA PRO A 174 -4.07 32.42 18.62
C PRO A 174 -3.23 33.13 17.53
N ALA A 175 -2.52 34.20 17.88
CA ALA A 175 -1.60 34.93 17.00
C ALA A 175 -0.15 34.41 17.06
N VAL A 176 0.14 33.38 17.86
CA VAL A 176 1.47 32.76 17.96
C VAL A 176 1.38 31.29 17.54
N ASP A 177 2.04 30.94 16.43
CA ASP A 177 2.17 29.53 16.03
C ASP A 177 3.20 28.83 16.92
N LEU A 178 2.70 28.06 17.88
CA LEU A 178 3.53 27.23 18.74
C LEU A 178 3.83 25.91 18.03
N SER A 179 5.10 25.66 17.75
CA SER A 179 5.61 24.39 17.21
C SER A 179 5.28 23.19 18.10
N PRO A 180 5.27 21.94 17.57
CA PRO A 180 5.24 20.73 18.40
C PRO A 180 6.40 20.65 19.40
N THR A 181 7.52 21.31 19.08
CA THR A 181 8.75 21.34 19.86
C THR A 181 8.84 22.50 20.88
N SER A 182 7.85 23.40 20.96
CA SER A 182 7.96 24.64 21.74
C SER A 182 8.30 24.48 23.23
N THR A 183 7.93 23.35 23.86
CA THR A 183 8.29 23.03 25.26
C THR A 183 9.70 22.44 25.43
N PHE A 184 10.40 22.17 24.33
CA PHE A 184 11.80 21.76 24.25
C PHE A 184 12.67 22.93 23.77
N ASP A 185 12.21 23.66 22.74
CA ASP A 185 12.84 24.88 22.22
C ASP A 185 12.92 25.96 23.32
N TYR A 186 11.89 26.03 24.18
CA TYR A 186 11.82 26.88 25.35
C TYR A 186 11.54 26.00 26.58
N PRO A 187 12.58 25.49 27.29
CA PRO A 187 12.43 24.38 28.23
C PRO A 187 11.80 24.76 29.58
N THR A 188 11.62 26.05 29.88
CA THR A 188 10.99 26.54 31.13
C THR A 188 9.73 27.38 30.84
N PRO A 189 8.77 27.46 31.79
CA PRO A 189 7.61 28.35 31.66
C PRO A 189 7.97 29.81 31.38
N ARG A 190 9.06 30.33 31.97
CA ARG A 190 9.51 31.72 31.76
C ARG A 190 10.13 31.94 30.38
N ASP A 191 10.85 30.97 29.84
CA ASP A 191 11.41 31.12 28.49
C ASP A 191 10.34 31.01 27.41
N LEU A 192 9.35 30.13 27.60
CA LEU A 192 8.17 30.06 26.73
C LEU A 192 7.32 31.33 26.83
N ALA A 193 7.17 31.90 28.04
CA ALA A 193 6.50 33.19 28.24
C ALA A 193 7.20 34.32 27.47
N ARG A 194 8.54 34.36 27.52
CA ARG A 194 9.34 35.36 26.79
C ARG A 194 9.20 35.22 25.28
N HIS A 195 9.21 33.99 24.77
CA HIS A 195 9.01 33.72 23.34
C HIS A 195 7.61 34.19 22.87
N ILE A 196 6.54 33.76 23.56
CA ILE A 196 5.17 34.16 23.23
C ILE A 196 5.00 35.68 23.35
N ALA A 197 5.51 36.30 24.41
CA ALA A 197 5.45 37.75 24.58
C ALA A 197 6.28 38.51 23.52
N ALA A 198 7.39 37.94 23.02
CA ALA A 198 8.12 38.51 21.89
C ALA A 198 7.35 38.38 20.57
N ALA A 199 6.76 37.21 20.29
CA ALA A 199 5.95 36.96 19.10
C ALA A 199 4.73 37.92 19.03
N LEU A 200 4.01 38.09 20.15
CA LEU A 200 2.90 39.04 20.29
C LEU A 200 3.31 40.51 20.12
N ARG A 201 4.60 40.84 20.30
CA ARG A 201 5.14 42.18 20.01
C ARG A 201 5.63 42.32 18.57
N SER A 202 6.02 41.24 17.89
CA SER A 202 6.47 41.28 16.48
C SER A 202 5.36 41.34 15.45
N ASP A 203 4.11 40.99 15.79
CA ASP A 203 2.95 41.20 14.89
C ASP A 203 2.63 42.70 14.65
N ALA A 204 3.37 43.60 15.31
CA ALA A 204 3.32 45.05 15.12
C ALA A 204 4.37 45.60 14.12
N GLY A 205 4.93 44.80 13.20
CA GLY A 205 5.77 45.33 12.11
C GLY A 205 6.50 44.30 11.23
N ALA A 206 6.43 44.50 9.91
CA ALA A 206 7.08 43.65 8.89
C ALA A 206 8.64 43.79 8.89
N PRO A 207 9.39 42.85 8.27
CA PRO A 207 10.69 42.42 8.77
C PRO A 207 11.92 43.16 8.23
N LEU A 208 13.05 43.02 8.93
CA LEU A 208 14.39 43.40 8.48
C LEU A 208 15.44 42.35 8.83
N HIS A 209 16.34 42.05 7.89
CA HIS A 209 17.59 41.31 8.15
C HIS A 209 18.53 42.12 9.07
N PRO A 210 19.28 41.47 9.97
CA PRO A 210 20.49 42.05 10.55
C PRO A 210 21.62 41.99 9.51
N ALA A 211 21.97 43.13 8.92
CA ALA A 211 23.21 43.27 8.15
C ALA A 211 24.39 43.59 9.10
N ALA A 212 25.59 43.08 8.78
CA ALA A 212 26.76 43.21 9.63
C ALA A 212 27.41 44.61 9.58
N ALA A 213 27.94 45.06 10.71
CA ALA A 213 28.95 46.12 10.81
C ALA A 213 29.90 45.80 11.99
N GLY A 214 31.21 46.06 11.93
CA GLY A 214 31.99 46.54 10.78
C GLY A 214 33.07 47.55 11.18
N GLU A 215 34.24 47.08 11.61
CA GLU A 215 35.41 47.93 11.90
C GLU A 215 36.65 47.53 11.09
N ARG A 216 37.64 48.44 11.04
CA ARG A 216 38.67 48.49 9.99
C ARG A 216 40.08 48.52 10.59
N ASN A 217 41.03 47.87 9.93
CA ASN A 217 42.34 48.51 9.74
C ASN A 217 43.05 48.05 8.44
N ARG A 218 44.21 48.65 8.12
CA ARG A 218 44.82 48.67 6.78
C ARG A 218 46.18 47.98 6.68
N GLY A 219 46.44 47.41 5.50
CA GLY A 219 47.74 47.51 4.80
C GLY A 219 48.70 46.32 4.94
N GLY A 220 49.44 46.03 3.86
CA GLY A 220 50.50 45.01 3.82
C GLY A 220 50.60 44.32 2.45
N ASP A 221 51.68 44.63 1.73
CA ASP A 221 51.93 44.34 0.31
C ASP A 221 52.03 42.85 -0.12
N GLU A 222 51.92 42.67 -1.44
CA GLU A 222 52.54 41.66 -2.32
C GLU A 222 53.19 40.39 -1.71
N GLN A 223 52.72 39.21 -2.14
CA GLN A 223 53.44 38.38 -3.13
C GLN A 223 52.69 37.08 -3.48
N GLN A 224 52.86 36.58 -4.71
CA GLN A 224 52.28 35.32 -5.17
C GLN A 224 53.36 34.43 -5.81
N PRO A 225 53.49 33.17 -5.37
CA PRO A 225 54.16 32.15 -6.15
C PRO A 225 53.38 30.82 -6.27
N ALA A 226 53.58 30.18 -7.42
CA ALA A 226 53.54 28.72 -7.69
C ALA A 226 52.29 27.89 -7.30
N ALA A 227 51.73 27.22 -8.31
CA ALA A 227 50.67 26.24 -8.15
C ALA A 227 51.13 24.99 -7.37
N GLN A 228 50.24 24.50 -6.49
CA GLN A 228 50.16 23.11 -6.07
C GLN A 228 48.72 22.63 -6.26
N ALA A 229 48.52 21.34 -6.51
CA ALA A 229 47.18 20.78 -6.69
C ALA A 229 46.40 20.73 -5.36
N PRO A 230 45.07 20.92 -5.37
CA PRO A 230 44.27 20.80 -4.15
C PRO A 230 44.29 19.33 -3.64
N PRO A 231 44.49 19.11 -2.33
CA PRO A 231 44.50 17.76 -1.74
C PRO A 231 43.08 17.21 -1.54
N GLN A 232 42.94 15.88 -1.51
CA GLN A 232 41.68 15.19 -1.22
C GLN A 232 41.38 15.13 0.30
N GLU A 233 41.30 16.28 0.96
CA GLU A 233 41.20 16.35 2.43
C GLU A 233 39.76 16.33 2.99
N GLY A 234 38.76 16.75 2.22
CA GLY A 234 37.38 16.93 2.72
C GLY A 234 36.65 15.64 3.17
N GLY A 235 36.93 14.50 2.54
CA GLY A 235 36.21 13.24 2.83
C GLY A 235 36.52 12.64 4.20
N THR A 236 37.76 12.80 4.68
CA THR A 236 38.23 12.16 5.92
C THR A 236 37.65 12.82 7.17
N ASP A 237 37.53 14.16 7.17
CA ASP A 237 36.88 14.90 8.26
C ASP A 237 35.37 14.62 8.30
N CYS A 238 34.70 14.56 7.14
CA CYS A 238 33.28 14.20 7.07
C CYS A 238 33.00 12.81 7.67
N LEU A 239 33.84 11.81 7.38
CA LEU A 239 33.69 10.47 7.95
C LEU A 239 33.92 10.44 9.46
N GLN A 240 34.98 11.10 9.94
CA GLN A 240 35.27 11.18 11.37
C GLN A 240 34.14 11.92 12.13
N ALA A 241 33.66 13.04 11.58
CA ALA A 241 32.54 13.82 12.11
C ALA A 241 31.24 13.02 12.23
N VAL A 242 30.95 12.18 11.23
CA VAL A 242 29.78 11.30 11.22
C VAL A 242 29.92 10.18 12.26
N ILE A 243 31.08 9.53 12.33
CA ILE A 243 31.35 8.47 13.32
C ILE A 243 31.23 9.03 14.74
N GLU A 244 31.80 10.21 15.01
CA GLU A 244 31.68 10.92 16.29
C GLU A 244 30.22 11.21 16.66
N ALA A 245 29.46 11.82 15.73
CA ALA A 245 28.06 12.18 15.97
C ALA A 245 27.21 10.94 16.25
N ALA A 246 27.33 9.89 15.42
CA ALA A 246 26.56 8.66 15.58
C ALA A 246 26.96 7.88 16.85
N ALA A 247 28.26 7.76 17.15
CA ALA A 247 28.74 7.10 18.38
C ALA A 247 28.33 7.84 19.66
N SER A 248 28.20 9.18 19.61
CA SER A 248 27.70 9.97 20.75
C SER A 248 26.23 9.71 21.09
N ILE A 249 25.45 9.25 20.11
CA ILE A 249 24.02 8.94 20.25
C ILE A 249 23.80 7.47 20.62
N THR A 250 24.52 6.54 19.97
CA THR A 250 24.37 5.09 20.22
C THR A 250 25.15 4.60 21.44
N GLY A 251 26.17 5.34 21.87
CA GLY A 251 27.13 4.90 22.88
C GLY A 251 28.06 3.77 22.41
N ALA A 252 28.03 3.41 21.12
CA ALA A 252 28.76 2.29 20.54
C ALA A 252 29.96 2.75 19.68
N THR A 253 31.03 1.97 19.68
CA THR A 253 32.15 2.14 18.73
C THR A 253 31.72 1.64 17.36
N LEU A 254 31.59 2.55 16.39
CA LEU A 254 31.20 2.26 15.00
C LEU A 254 32.45 2.09 14.11
N ASP A 255 32.41 1.14 13.18
CA ASP A 255 33.28 1.18 12.00
C ASP A 255 32.55 1.88 10.82
N ALA A 256 33.29 2.17 9.74
CA ALA A 256 32.78 2.96 8.63
C ALA A 256 31.60 2.30 7.87
N ASP A 257 31.52 0.97 7.88
CA ASP A 257 30.52 0.19 7.14
C ASP A 257 29.41 -0.39 8.04
N SER A 258 29.48 -0.15 9.34
CA SER A 258 28.51 -0.59 10.35
C SER A 258 27.11 -0.04 10.06
N PRO A 259 26.07 -0.89 9.99
CA PRO A 259 24.69 -0.42 9.88
C PRO A 259 24.28 0.33 11.16
N LEU A 260 24.03 1.64 11.03
CA LEU A 260 23.73 2.54 12.15
C LEU A 260 22.60 2.02 13.04
N MET A 261 21.51 1.52 12.43
CA MET A 261 20.36 0.95 13.13
C MET A 261 20.73 -0.31 13.94
N ALA A 262 21.61 -1.16 13.41
CA ALA A 262 22.06 -2.38 14.11
C ALA A 262 23.01 -2.07 15.27
N ALA A 263 23.70 -0.93 15.23
CA ALA A 263 24.51 -0.41 16.32
C ALA A 263 23.70 0.41 17.37
N GLY A 264 22.37 0.45 17.26
CA GLY A 264 21.49 1.06 18.26
C GLY A 264 20.96 2.45 17.91
N LEU A 265 21.14 2.95 16.69
CA LEU A 265 20.48 4.19 16.26
C LEU A 265 18.99 3.92 16.05
N ASP A 266 18.12 4.53 16.88
CA ASP A 266 16.66 4.46 16.70
C ASP A 266 16.11 5.67 15.92
N SER A 267 14.79 5.77 15.77
CA SER A 267 14.15 6.87 15.03
C SER A 267 14.33 8.25 15.68
N LEU A 268 14.58 8.32 16.99
CA LEU A 268 14.87 9.57 17.71
C LEU A 268 16.35 9.93 17.57
N GLY A 269 17.23 8.94 17.70
CA GLY A 269 18.65 9.07 17.42
C GLY A 269 18.94 9.48 15.97
N ALA A 270 18.17 8.99 15.00
CA ALA A 270 18.25 9.40 13.60
C ALA A 270 17.96 10.91 13.40
N VAL A 271 16.94 11.45 14.10
CA VAL A 271 16.61 12.88 14.06
C VAL A 271 17.67 13.72 14.79
N GLN A 272 18.23 13.22 15.89
CA GLN A 272 19.36 13.86 16.57
C GLN A 272 20.61 13.90 15.68
N LEU A 273 20.96 12.78 15.04
CA LEU A 273 22.10 12.68 14.11
C LEU A 273 21.93 13.64 12.92
N ARG A 274 20.74 13.66 12.30
CA ARG A 274 20.37 14.63 11.27
C ARG A 274 20.60 16.06 11.74
N SER A 275 20.15 16.40 12.96
CA SER A 275 20.23 17.76 13.49
C SER A 275 21.67 18.17 13.84
N MET A 276 22.47 17.25 14.39
CA MET A 276 23.90 17.47 14.66
C MET A 276 24.69 17.70 13.38
N LEU A 277 24.46 16.91 12.33
CA LEU A 277 25.12 17.06 11.03
C LEU A 277 24.65 18.32 10.30
N SER A 278 23.34 18.62 10.31
CA SER A 278 22.79 19.87 9.76
C SER A 278 23.45 21.10 10.40
N THR A 279 23.67 21.05 11.72
CA THR A 279 24.32 22.14 12.46
C THR A 279 25.83 22.19 12.21
N ARG A 280 26.55 21.05 12.17
CA ARG A 280 28.01 21.00 11.96
C ARG A 280 28.41 21.44 10.54
N PHE A 281 27.59 21.13 9.54
CA PHE A 281 27.89 21.39 8.13
C PHE A 281 27.04 22.52 7.49
N SER A 282 26.12 23.12 8.23
CA SER A 282 25.19 24.18 7.75
C SER A 282 24.33 23.76 6.54
N LEU A 283 23.90 22.50 6.50
CA LEU A 283 23.06 21.90 5.45
C LEU A 283 21.63 21.64 5.94
N ASP A 284 20.64 21.74 5.06
CA ASP A 284 19.27 21.28 5.35
C ASP A 284 19.08 19.81 4.94
N LEU A 285 19.55 18.90 5.81
CA LEU A 285 19.56 17.46 5.51
C LEU A 285 18.14 16.84 5.62
N PRO A 286 17.73 15.88 4.77
CA PRO A 286 16.41 15.27 4.86
C PRO A 286 16.20 14.47 6.16
N VAL A 287 14.96 14.33 6.63
CA VAL A 287 14.66 13.53 7.83
C VAL A 287 14.84 12.02 7.63
N THR A 288 14.90 11.56 6.39
CA THR A 288 15.15 10.15 6.01
C THR A 288 16.64 9.78 5.97
N LEU A 289 17.53 10.76 6.17
CA LEU A 289 18.98 10.65 5.98
C LEU A 289 19.62 9.36 6.55
N ALA A 290 19.32 8.98 7.79
CA ALA A 290 19.92 7.78 8.41
C ALA A 290 19.37 6.43 7.88
N MET A 291 18.26 6.45 7.14
CA MET A 291 17.72 5.29 6.42
C MET A 291 18.26 5.23 4.98
N ASP A 292 18.38 6.40 4.36
CA ASP A 292 18.90 6.61 3.01
C ASP A 292 20.43 6.47 2.93
N TYR A 293 21.15 6.66 4.03
CA TYR A 293 22.60 6.49 4.13
C TYR A 293 22.94 5.74 5.44
N PRO A 294 22.76 4.41 5.46
CA PRO A 294 22.67 3.63 6.69
C PRO A 294 24.02 3.22 7.31
N THR A 295 25.14 3.64 6.74
CA THR A 295 26.49 3.45 7.30
C THR A 295 27.21 4.78 7.44
N PRO A 296 28.15 4.94 8.38
CA PRO A 296 28.96 6.15 8.49
C PRO A 296 29.64 6.58 7.19
N ALA A 297 30.14 5.62 6.39
CA ALA A 297 30.76 5.88 5.08
C ALA A 297 29.77 6.51 4.09
N ALA A 298 28.60 5.90 3.89
CA ALA A 298 27.59 6.40 2.95
C ALA A 298 27.03 7.77 3.38
N LEU A 299 26.88 7.98 4.69
CA LEU A 299 26.39 9.23 5.27
C LEU A 299 27.42 10.36 5.09
N ALA A 300 28.71 10.04 5.26
CA ALA A 300 29.81 10.98 5.05
C ALA A 300 30.06 11.29 3.58
N GLU A 301 29.90 10.32 2.67
CA GLU A 301 29.96 10.53 1.22
C GLU A 301 28.87 11.51 0.75
N PHE A 302 27.64 11.33 1.23
CA PHE A 302 26.54 12.27 0.95
C PHE A 302 26.80 13.67 1.52
N VAL A 303 27.18 13.79 2.80
CA VAL A 303 27.49 15.09 3.41
C VAL A 303 28.66 15.77 2.70
N ALA A 304 29.71 15.03 2.30
CA ALA A 304 30.82 15.59 1.54
C ALA A 304 30.40 16.07 0.14
N ALA A 305 29.43 15.40 -0.51
CA ALA A 305 28.88 15.82 -1.80
C ALA A 305 28.03 17.10 -1.68
N GLU A 306 27.26 17.26 -0.62
CA GLU A 306 26.44 18.46 -0.35
C GLU A 306 27.28 19.66 0.17
N VAL A 307 28.41 19.41 0.85
CA VAL A 307 29.36 20.46 1.27
C VAL A 307 30.29 20.89 0.13
N ALA A 308 30.51 20.05 -0.88
CA ALA A 308 31.37 20.40 -2.00
C ALA A 308 30.76 21.54 -2.84
N PRO A 309 31.51 22.62 -3.13
CA PRO A 309 31.02 23.69 -4.00
C PRO A 309 30.74 23.15 -5.41
N GLU A 310 29.66 23.62 -6.04
CA GLU A 310 29.23 23.22 -7.39
C GLU A 310 30.31 23.46 -8.45
N GLY A 311 31.23 22.50 -8.63
CA GLY A 311 32.49 22.78 -9.34
C GLY A 311 33.33 21.61 -9.85
N SER A 312 33.01 20.34 -9.57
CA SER A 312 33.79 19.22 -10.13
C SER A 312 33.07 17.87 -10.28
N MET A 313 31.96 17.82 -11.01
CA MET A 313 31.44 16.58 -11.61
C MET A 313 31.72 16.58 -13.12
N GLY A 314 32.95 16.23 -13.48
CA GLY A 314 33.39 16.15 -14.87
C GLY A 314 32.78 14.95 -15.60
N VAL A 315 31.63 15.13 -16.23
CA VAL A 315 30.98 14.09 -17.04
C VAL A 315 31.88 13.70 -18.21
N THR A 316 32.49 12.51 -18.12
CA THR A 316 33.27 11.91 -19.20
C THR A 316 32.33 11.36 -20.28
N ALA A 317 31.86 12.27 -21.14
CA ALA A 317 31.00 11.95 -22.27
C ALA A 317 31.60 10.82 -23.12
N HIS A 318 30.92 9.66 -23.13
CA HIS A 318 31.21 8.62 -24.10
C HIS A 318 30.85 9.12 -25.51
N PRO A 319 31.62 8.75 -26.56
CA PRO A 319 31.33 9.17 -27.92
C PRO A 319 30.00 8.54 -28.37
N ALA A 320 29.05 9.38 -28.76
CA ALA A 320 27.79 8.93 -29.32
C ALA A 320 28.03 8.19 -30.66
N PRO A 321 27.31 7.09 -30.94
CA PRO A 321 27.24 6.53 -32.29
C PRO A 321 26.56 7.53 -33.26
N ALA A 322 26.67 7.27 -34.56
CA ALA A 322 26.20 8.20 -35.59
C ALA A 322 24.69 8.44 -35.50
N SER A 323 24.29 9.71 -35.74
CA SER A 323 22.89 10.14 -35.72
C SER A 323 22.08 9.44 -36.81
N ASN A 324 21.01 8.74 -36.40
CA ASN A 324 19.85 8.52 -37.26
C ASN A 324 19.03 9.82 -37.34
N ALA A 325 17.96 9.83 -38.13
CA ALA A 325 16.97 10.92 -38.05
C ALA A 325 16.23 10.87 -36.70
N PRO A 326 15.79 12.02 -36.14
CA PRO A 326 15.16 12.06 -34.81
C PRO A 326 13.93 11.13 -34.69
N GLY A 327 13.06 11.11 -35.70
CA GLY A 327 11.91 10.21 -35.75
C GLY A 327 12.26 8.72 -35.83
N GLN A 328 13.46 8.37 -36.30
CA GLN A 328 13.93 6.98 -36.31
C GLN A 328 14.50 6.56 -34.95
N GLN A 329 15.20 7.45 -34.23
CA GLN A 329 15.66 7.13 -32.87
C GLN A 329 14.50 6.90 -31.88
N LEU A 330 13.33 7.52 -32.12
CA LEU A 330 12.08 7.17 -31.43
C LEU A 330 11.61 5.75 -31.76
N GLN A 331 11.56 5.38 -33.04
CA GLN A 331 11.17 4.03 -33.50
C GLN A 331 12.12 2.96 -32.92
N ASP A 332 13.43 3.18 -33.02
CA ASP A 332 14.51 2.30 -32.55
C ASP A 332 14.55 2.12 -31.01
N SER A 333 13.75 2.86 -30.22
CA SER A 333 13.80 2.86 -28.75
C SER A 333 12.46 2.67 -28.02
N CYS A 334 11.34 2.62 -28.74
CA CYS A 334 10.00 2.52 -28.15
C CYS A 334 9.27 1.23 -28.53
N THR A 335 8.40 0.72 -27.64
CA THR A 335 7.51 -0.42 -27.95
C THR A 335 6.03 -0.03 -27.83
N SER A 336 5.26 -0.31 -28.87
CA SER A 336 3.80 -0.08 -28.95
C SER A 336 3.03 -1.11 -28.13
N VAL A 337 2.02 -0.67 -27.36
CA VAL A 337 1.08 -1.55 -26.66
C VAL A 337 -0.11 -1.85 -27.58
N LEU A 338 -0.20 -3.08 -28.08
CA LEU A 338 -1.21 -3.50 -29.08
C LEU A 338 -2.46 -4.15 -28.46
N GLY A 339 -2.35 -4.70 -27.26
CA GLY A 339 -3.47 -5.35 -26.55
C GLY A 339 -3.27 -5.31 -25.05
N VAL A 340 -4.37 -5.24 -24.30
CA VAL A 340 -4.36 -5.25 -22.82
C VAL A 340 -5.43 -6.18 -22.27
N ALA A 341 -5.04 -7.07 -21.38
CA ALA A 341 -5.94 -7.99 -20.69
C ALA A 341 -5.66 -8.00 -19.19
N GLY A 342 -6.59 -8.52 -18.40
CA GLY A 342 -6.42 -8.62 -16.96
C GLY A 342 -7.72 -8.86 -16.22
N CYS A 343 -7.62 -9.56 -15.09
CA CYS A 343 -8.72 -9.82 -14.17
C CYS A 343 -8.37 -9.30 -12.78
N TYR A 344 -9.34 -8.64 -12.14
CA TYR A 344 -9.17 -8.02 -10.84
C TYR A 344 -10.41 -8.30 -9.98
N PRO A 345 -10.26 -8.37 -8.64
CA PRO A 345 -11.39 -8.40 -7.72
C PRO A 345 -12.31 -7.19 -7.91
N GLY A 346 -13.62 -7.39 -7.84
CA GLY A 346 -14.63 -6.34 -7.61
C GLY A 346 -14.94 -5.41 -8.79
N GLY A 347 -16.19 -5.43 -9.24
CA GLY A 347 -16.74 -4.46 -10.19
C GLY A 347 -18.11 -4.90 -10.73
N GLU A 348 -18.85 -3.98 -11.35
CA GLU A 348 -19.96 -4.34 -12.24
C GLU A 348 -19.40 -4.57 -13.64
N GLY A 349 -19.15 -5.84 -13.99
CA GLY A 349 -18.49 -6.26 -15.23
C GLY A 349 -17.48 -7.37 -14.98
N GLN A 350 -16.78 -7.79 -16.03
CA GLN A 350 -15.65 -8.72 -15.95
C GLN A 350 -14.36 -8.01 -16.41
N GLY A 351 -13.21 -8.58 -16.03
CA GLY A 351 -11.89 -8.13 -16.48
C GLY A 351 -11.60 -6.65 -16.22
N LEU A 352 -10.96 -6.01 -17.20
CA LEU A 352 -10.53 -4.61 -17.15
C LEU A 352 -11.67 -3.60 -17.04
N ASP A 353 -12.86 -3.88 -17.58
CA ASP A 353 -14.00 -2.96 -17.48
C ASP A 353 -14.64 -2.97 -16.09
N GLY A 354 -14.72 -4.15 -15.44
CA GLY A 354 -15.10 -4.24 -14.03
C GLY A 354 -14.13 -3.45 -13.13
N TYR A 355 -12.82 -3.62 -13.34
CA TYR A 355 -11.78 -2.86 -12.66
C TYR A 355 -11.88 -1.34 -12.89
N ARG A 356 -12.04 -0.91 -14.15
CA ARG A 356 -12.20 0.50 -14.53
C ARG A 356 -13.42 1.13 -13.87
N SER A 357 -14.56 0.42 -13.88
CA SER A 357 -15.81 0.82 -13.23
C SER A 357 -15.63 0.99 -11.72
N ALA A 358 -14.99 0.02 -11.06
CA ALA A 358 -14.71 0.07 -9.62
C ALA A 358 -13.75 1.23 -9.24
N ALA A 359 -12.68 1.43 -10.02
CA ALA A 359 -11.72 2.51 -9.81
C ALA A 359 -12.35 3.90 -10.02
N GLN A 360 -13.12 4.09 -11.10
CA GLN A 360 -13.85 5.35 -11.36
C GLN A 360 -14.94 5.62 -10.32
N GLY A 361 -15.57 4.57 -9.78
CA GLY A 361 -16.54 4.66 -8.68
C GLY A 361 -15.93 4.83 -7.29
N GLY A 362 -14.59 4.83 -7.16
CA GLY A 362 -13.91 4.94 -5.86
C GLY A 362 -14.20 3.77 -4.90
N GLN A 363 -14.41 2.56 -5.43
CA GLN A 363 -14.88 1.42 -4.64
C GLN A 363 -13.76 0.83 -3.76
N ASP A 364 -14.10 0.55 -2.49
CA ASP A 364 -13.23 -0.11 -1.51
C ASP A 364 -13.46 -1.63 -1.52
N LEU A 365 -12.60 -2.35 -2.25
CA LEU A 365 -12.79 -3.74 -2.65
C LEU A 365 -12.33 -4.85 -1.68
N PRO A 366 -11.50 -4.62 -0.62
CA PRO A 366 -11.13 -5.67 0.33
C PRO A 366 -12.30 -6.25 1.13
N THR A 367 -12.55 -7.55 0.93
CA THR A 367 -13.55 -8.36 1.63
C THR A 367 -12.91 -9.23 2.72
N PRO A 368 -13.68 -9.76 3.69
CA PRO A 368 -13.18 -10.82 4.57
C PRO A 368 -12.71 -12.03 3.76
N VAL A 369 -11.69 -12.75 4.25
CA VAL A 369 -11.18 -13.96 3.58
C VAL A 369 -12.32 -14.95 3.26
N PRO A 370 -12.51 -15.36 2.00
CA PRO A 370 -13.50 -16.37 1.64
C PRO A 370 -13.15 -17.75 2.23
N LEU A 371 -14.14 -18.45 2.77
CA LEU A 371 -13.99 -19.84 3.26
C LEU A 371 -13.54 -20.81 2.15
N ALA A 372 -13.74 -20.44 0.88
CA ALA A 372 -13.24 -21.16 -0.29
C ALA A 372 -11.71 -21.03 -0.50
N ARG A 373 -11.02 -20.18 0.27
CA ARG A 373 -9.56 -20.14 0.38
C ARG A 373 -9.10 -20.87 1.65
N TRP A 374 -9.49 -20.38 2.83
CA TRP A 374 -9.22 -21.04 4.11
C TRP A 374 -10.19 -20.62 5.23
N ASP A 375 -10.23 -21.38 6.33
CA ASP A 375 -10.92 -20.99 7.56
C ASP A 375 -10.13 -19.85 8.25
N LEU A 376 -10.64 -18.63 8.20
CA LEU A 376 -10.01 -17.45 8.79
C LEU A 376 -9.78 -17.59 10.31
N GLU A 377 -10.73 -18.17 11.06
CA GLU A 377 -10.65 -18.22 12.54
C GLU A 377 -9.60 -19.25 13.02
N ALA A 378 -9.28 -20.25 12.19
CA ALA A 378 -8.20 -21.19 12.46
C ALA A 378 -6.81 -20.50 12.50
N TYR A 379 -6.61 -19.42 11.74
CA TYR A 379 -5.32 -18.74 11.59
C TYR A 379 -5.29 -17.29 12.11
N TYR A 380 -6.42 -16.66 12.38
CA TYR A 380 -6.44 -15.28 12.90
C TYR A 380 -5.91 -15.17 14.33
N SER A 381 -5.22 -14.07 14.64
CA SER A 381 -4.94 -13.59 16.00
C SER A 381 -4.88 -12.07 15.98
N PRO A 382 -5.45 -11.34 16.95
CA PRO A 382 -5.28 -9.87 17.02
C PRO A 382 -3.82 -9.48 17.30
N GLU A 383 -3.05 -10.34 17.97
CA GLU A 383 -1.64 -10.16 18.28
C GLU A 383 -0.76 -10.96 17.30
N ILE A 384 0.33 -10.34 16.82
CA ILE A 384 1.33 -11.00 15.98
C ILE A 384 1.94 -12.17 16.76
N SER A 385 1.76 -13.37 16.22
CA SER A 385 2.19 -14.62 16.85
C SER A 385 2.47 -15.69 15.80
N VAL A 386 3.39 -16.59 16.11
CA VAL A 386 3.94 -17.57 15.15
C VAL A 386 2.84 -18.45 14.56
N GLY A 387 2.73 -18.49 13.23
CA GLY A 387 1.72 -19.26 12.52
C GLY A 387 0.31 -18.65 12.52
N ARG A 388 0.15 -17.40 13.00
CA ARG A 388 -1.10 -16.63 12.95
C ARG A 388 -1.00 -15.41 12.02
N MET A 389 -2.15 -14.88 11.60
CA MET A 389 -2.26 -13.63 10.85
C MET A 389 -3.09 -12.59 11.62
N ASN A 390 -2.66 -11.32 11.58
CA ASN A 390 -3.36 -10.20 12.22
C ASN A 390 -4.35 -9.47 11.30
N VAL A 391 -4.35 -9.81 10.01
CA VAL A 391 -5.28 -9.30 9.00
C VAL A 391 -6.51 -10.22 8.86
N ARG A 392 -7.67 -9.63 8.55
CA ARG A 392 -8.92 -10.36 8.25
C ARG A 392 -9.42 -10.19 6.81
N PHE A 393 -8.83 -9.26 6.06
CA PHE A 393 -9.35 -8.78 4.77
C PHE A 393 -8.32 -8.90 3.64
N GLY A 394 -8.82 -8.99 2.41
CA GLY A 394 -8.04 -8.90 1.18
C GLY A 394 -8.97 -8.76 -0.03
N ALA A 395 -8.43 -8.41 -1.19
CA ALA A 395 -9.20 -8.39 -2.44
C ALA A 395 -9.06 -9.76 -3.15
N PHE A 396 -10.17 -10.45 -3.41
CA PHE A 396 -10.17 -11.83 -3.94
C PHE A 396 -10.96 -11.95 -5.25
N LEU A 397 -10.45 -12.76 -6.18
CA LEU A 397 -11.13 -13.15 -7.41
C LEU A 397 -12.21 -14.22 -7.13
N SER A 398 -13.36 -14.09 -7.78
CA SER A 398 -14.37 -15.15 -7.88
C SER A 398 -14.08 -16.07 -9.06
N GLY A 399 -14.52 -17.33 -9.01
CA GLY A 399 -14.44 -18.23 -10.17
C GLY A 399 -13.04 -18.79 -10.44
N LEU A 400 -12.24 -19.07 -9.40
CA LEU A 400 -10.95 -19.77 -9.60
C LEU A 400 -11.14 -21.26 -9.97
N GLU A 401 -12.37 -21.75 -9.89
CA GLU A 401 -12.84 -23.03 -10.39
C GLU A 401 -13.24 -23.00 -11.88
N ASP A 402 -13.54 -21.83 -12.43
CA ASP A 402 -14.00 -21.66 -13.82
C ASP A 402 -12.80 -21.66 -14.79
N PHE A 403 -12.94 -22.32 -15.95
CA PHE A 403 -11.96 -22.34 -17.05
C PHE A 403 -12.52 -23.12 -18.26
N ASP A 404 -12.44 -22.57 -19.47
CA ASP A 404 -12.78 -23.30 -20.71
C ASP A 404 -11.59 -24.15 -21.20
N ALA A 405 -11.51 -25.38 -20.69
CA ALA A 405 -10.44 -26.31 -21.06
C ALA A 405 -10.49 -26.74 -22.54
N ASP A 406 -11.68 -26.82 -23.14
CA ASP A 406 -11.84 -27.27 -24.52
C ASP A 406 -11.37 -26.21 -25.53
N ALA A 407 -11.59 -24.92 -25.24
CA ALA A 407 -11.05 -23.80 -26.02
C ALA A 407 -9.51 -23.85 -26.13
N PHE A 408 -8.81 -24.22 -25.05
CA PHE A 408 -7.35 -24.39 -25.01
C PHE A 408 -6.89 -25.83 -25.35
N ARG A 409 -7.81 -26.71 -25.78
CA ARG A 409 -7.55 -28.12 -26.16
C ARG A 409 -6.95 -28.98 -25.04
N LEU A 410 -7.22 -28.63 -23.78
CA LEU A 410 -6.72 -29.31 -22.59
C LEU A 410 -7.71 -30.34 -22.06
N GLY A 411 -7.23 -31.52 -21.66
CA GLY A 411 -8.10 -32.55 -21.10
C GLY A 411 -8.61 -32.17 -19.70
N HIS A 412 -9.87 -32.50 -19.40
CA HIS A 412 -10.48 -32.23 -18.08
C HIS A 412 -9.66 -32.77 -16.89
N ALA A 413 -8.99 -33.92 -17.07
CA ALA A 413 -8.14 -34.53 -16.04
C ALA A 413 -6.79 -33.80 -15.82
N GLU A 414 -6.38 -32.95 -16.76
CA GLU A 414 -5.20 -32.09 -16.65
C GLU A 414 -5.60 -30.72 -16.10
N SER A 415 -6.60 -30.07 -16.70
CA SER A 415 -7.06 -28.73 -16.31
C SER A 415 -7.57 -28.68 -14.86
N SER A 416 -8.19 -29.76 -14.36
CA SER A 416 -8.69 -29.85 -12.96
C SER A 416 -7.59 -29.91 -11.90
N VAL A 417 -6.33 -30.22 -12.29
CA VAL A 417 -5.15 -30.17 -11.39
C VAL A 417 -4.13 -29.10 -11.80
N MET A 418 -4.49 -28.24 -12.77
CA MET A 418 -3.68 -27.13 -13.22
C MET A 418 -3.85 -25.90 -12.31
N ASP A 419 -2.74 -25.23 -11.97
CA ASP A 419 -2.74 -24.01 -11.15
C ASP A 419 -3.69 -22.96 -11.75
N PRO A 420 -4.62 -22.37 -10.98
CA PRO A 420 -5.53 -21.36 -11.51
C PRO A 420 -4.80 -20.14 -12.12
N GLN A 421 -3.55 -19.86 -11.71
CA GLN A 421 -2.71 -18.83 -12.34
C GLN A 421 -2.40 -19.15 -13.80
N ALA A 422 -2.14 -20.42 -14.15
CA ALA A 422 -1.92 -20.83 -15.53
C ALA A 422 -3.22 -20.83 -16.36
N ARG A 423 -4.37 -21.14 -15.73
CA ARG A 423 -5.70 -21.03 -16.36
C ARG A 423 -6.04 -19.58 -16.72
N ILE A 424 -5.91 -18.67 -15.75
CA ILE A 424 -6.12 -17.23 -15.93
C ILE A 424 -5.17 -16.68 -17.01
N LEU A 425 -3.88 -17.06 -16.99
CA LEU A 425 -2.92 -16.58 -17.99
C LEU A 425 -3.25 -17.04 -19.41
N LEU A 426 -3.77 -18.25 -19.62
CA LEU A 426 -4.23 -18.69 -20.95
C LEU A 426 -5.37 -17.80 -21.46
N GLU A 427 -6.37 -17.53 -20.61
CA GLU A 427 -7.50 -16.65 -20.94
C GLU A 427 -7.04 -15.21 -21.23
N GLN A 428 -6.19 -14.63 -20.37
CA GLN A 428 -5.70 -13.26 -20.58
C GLN A 428 -4.77 -13.17 -21.81
N THR A 429 -4.02 -14.23 -22.13
CA THR A 429 -3.17 -14.26 -23.33
C THR A 429 -4.01 -14.33 -24.60
N GLN A 430 -5.06 -15.16 -24.62
CA GLN A 430 -6.01 -15.21 -25.74
C GLN A 430 -6.68 -13.85 -25.96
N GLU A 431 -7.16 -13.19 -24.90
CA GLU A 431 -7.78 -11.86 -24.98
C GLU A 431 -6.78 -10.79 -25.48
N GLY A 432 -5.58 -10.73 -24.89
CA GLY A 432 -4.54 -9.77 -25.29
C GLY A 432 -4.11 -9.93 -26.74
N LEU A 433 -3.88 -11.16 -27.20
CA LEU A 433 -3.55 -11.46 -28.60
C LEU A 433 -4.72 -11.15 -29.55
N SER A 434 -5.96 -11.42 -29.13
CA SER A 434 -7.17 -11.08 -29.93
C SER A 434 -7.32 -9.57 -30.13
N GLN A 435 -6.98 -8.78 -29.11
CA GLN A 435 -6.93 -7.32 -29.23
C GLN A 435 -5.79 -6.84 -30.14
N ALA A 436 -4.60 -7.46 -30.05
CA ALA A 436 -3.46 -7.10 -30.90
C ALA A 436 -3.70 -7.42 -32.39
N ALA A 437 -4.40 -8.53 -32.67
CA ALA A 437 -4.85 -8.93 -34.01
C ALA A 437 -5.74 -7.88 -34.70
N GLY A 438 -6.42 -7.02 -33.92
CA GLY A 438 -7.20 -5.90 -34.44
C GLY A 438 -6.41 -4.62 -34.75
N ARG A 439 -5.09 -4.58 -34.50
CA ARG A 439 -4.28 -3.34 -34.59
C ARG A 439 -3.03 -3.43 -35.47
N SER A 440 -2.36 -4.58 -35.53
CA SER A 440 -1.17 -4.75 -36.38
C SER A 440 -1.05 -6.16 -36.92
N ALA A 441 -0.69 -6.28 -38.20
CA ALA A 441 -0.42 -7.58 -38.83
C ALA A 441 0.76 -8.33 -38.17
N ALA A 442 1.69 -7.62 -37.52
CA ALA A 442 2.81 -8.22 -36.78
C ALA A 442 2.38 -9.07 -35.58
N SER A 443 1.17 -8.84 -35.05
CA SER A 443 0.58 -9.67 -33.97
C SER A 443 0.30 -11.12 -34.37
N LEU A 444 0.37 -11.45 -35.67
CA LEU A 444 0.28 -12.81 -36.19
C LEU A 444 1.64 -13.54 -36.21
N SER A 445 2.74 -12.89 -35.80
CA SER A 445 4.05 -13.55 -35.76
C SER A 445 4.11 -14.59 -34.65
N LEU A 446 4.51 -15.81 -35.01
CA LEU A 446 4.84 -16.85 -34.04
C LEU A 446 6.16 -16.56 -33.30
N ASN A 447 6.99 -15.63 -33.79
CA ASN A 447 8.15 -15.11 -33.09
C ASN A 447 7.74 -14.13 -31.97
N CYS A 448 6.83 -14.59 -31.11
CA CYS A 448 6.34 -13.88 -29.94
C CYS A 448 7.04 -14.40 -28.68
N GLY A 449 7.62 -13.50 -27.90
CA GLY A 449 8.10 -13.80 -26.55
C GLY A 449 6.96 -13.93 -25.53
N VAL A 450 7.26 -14.62 -24.44
CA VAL A 450 6.39 -14.86 -23.28
C VAL A 450 7.18 -14.53 -22.03
N TYR A 451 6.87 -13.39 -21.41
CA TYR A 451 7.51 -12.93 -20.18
C TYR A 451 6.45 -12.87 -19.08
N VAL A 452 6.66 -13.54 -17.93
CA VAL A 452 5.65 -13.58 -16.86
C VAL A 452 6.27 -13.40 -15.48
N GLY A 453 5.81 -12.38 -14.76
CA GLY A 453 6.08 -12.20 -13.34
C GLY A 453 5.16 -13.06 -12.47
N VAL A 454 5.75 -13.95 -11.65
CA VAL A 454 5.01 -14.83 -10.73
C VAL A 454 5.64 -14.76 -9.33
N MET A 455 4.82 -14.52 -8.31
CA MET A 455 5.33 -14.41 -6.94
C MET A 455 5.25 -15.72 -6.13
N HIS A 456 4.15 -16.48 -6.23
CA HIS A 456 3.92 -17.65 -5.39
C HIS A 456 3.24 -18.79 -6.18
N MET A 457 3.63 -20.03 -5.88
CA MET A 457 3.03 -21.25 -6.45
C MET A 457 2.41 -22.08 -5.32
N GLU A 458 1.22 -21.69 -4.88
CA GLU A 458 0.55 -22.29 -3.72
C GLU A 458 -0.30 -23.52 -4.08
N PHE A 459 -0.73 -23.68 -5.34
CA PHE A 459 -1.73 -24.70 -5.71
C PHE A 459 -1.25 -26.15 -5.53
N LEU A 460 0.03 -26.45 -5.81
CA LEU A 460 0.59 -27.79 -5.60
C LEU A 460 0.50 -28.23 -4.12
N ALA A 461 0.70 -27.30 -3.19
CA ALA A 461 0.54 -27.56 -1.75
C ALA A 461 -0.95 -27.67 -1.36
N THR A 462 -1.85 -26.97 -2.04
CA THR A 462 -3.30 -27.13 -1.90
C THR A 462 -3.76 -28.52 -2.36
N LEU A 463 -3.29 -29.00 -3.52
CA LEU A 463 -3.58 -30.34 -4.04
C LEU A 463 -3.05 -31.45 -3.11
N ALA A 464 -1.83 -31.30 -2.59
CA ALA A 464 -1.27 -32.22 -1.60
C ALA A 464 -2.08 -32.22 -0.29
N SER A 465 -2.55 -31.06 0.17
CA SER A 465 -3.42 -30.92 1.36
C SER A 465 -4.81 -31.54 1.15
N ALA A 466 -5.30 -31.58 -0.09
CA ALA A 466 -6.51 -32.29 -0.49
C ALA A 466 -6.30 -33.82 -0.63
N GLY A 467 -5.06 -34.32 -0.47
CA GLY A 467 -4.72 -35.73 -0.55
C GLY A 467 -4.50 -36.27 -1.96
N LEU A 468 -4.32 -35.40 -2.97
CA LEU A 468 -3.95 -35.85 -4.32
C LEU A 468 -2.46 -36.21 -4.37
N GLY A 469 -2.15 -37.38 -4.94
CA GLY A 469 -0.78 -37.81 -5.20
C GLY A 469 -0.16 -37.08 -6.39
N VAL A 470 1.15 -36.85 -6.35
CA VAL A 470 1.91 -36.21 -7.44
C VAL A 470 2.07 -37.20 -8.60
N GLY A 471 1.11 -37.18 -9.53
CA GLY A 471 1.18 -37.86 -10.83
C GLY A 471 1.48 -36.90 -11.98
N PRO A 472 1.70 -37.39 -13.21
CA PRO A 472 2.17 -36.57 -14.34
C PRO A 472 1.33 -35.32 -14.63
N ALA A 473 0.00 -35.40 -14.53
CA ALA A 473 -0.88 -34.25 -14.71
C ALA A 473 -0.74 -33.19 -13.60
N VAL A 474 -0.51 -33.62 -12.35
CA VAL A 474 -0.23 -32.70 -11.22
C VAL A 474 1.13 -32.03 -11.43
N THR A 475 2.15 -32.78 -11.87
CA THR A 475 3.46 -32.21 -12.21
C THR A 475 3.37 -31.20 -13.35
N ALA A 476 2.77 -31.56 -14.49
CA ALA A 476 2.69 -30.69 -15.66
C ALA A 476 1.66 -29.54 -15.52
N GLY A 477 0.78 -29.61 -14.53
CA GLY A 477 -0.19 -28.56 -14.21
C GLY A 477 0.33 -27.50 -13.22
N ASN A 478 1.52 -27.68 -12.64
CA ASN A 478 2.05 -26.84 -11.56
C ASN A 478 3.54 -26.53 -11.77
N GLY A 479 4.02 -25.43 -11.20
CA GLY A 479 5.39 -24.94 -11.42
C GLY A 479 5.43 -23.75 -12.41
N MET A 480 6.40 -22.86 -12.23
CA MET A 480 6.51 -21.63 -13.04
C MET A 480 6.93 -21.93 -14.49
N ASP A 481 7.76 -22.95 -14.67
CA ASP A 481 8.21 -23.51 -15.95
C ASP A 481 7.03 -24.05 -16.79
N PHE A 482 6.17 -24.87 -16.20
CA PHE A 482 4.96 -25.35 -16.87
C PHE A 482 3.93 -24.24 -17.09
N LEU A 483 3.81 -23.29 -16.16
CA LEU A 483 2.89 -22.16 -16.27
C LEU A 483 3.25 -21.24 -17.45
N ILE A 484 4.53 -20.88 -17.66
CA ILE A 484 4.95 -20.06 -18.81
C ILE A 484 5.00 -20.86 -20.11
N GLY A 485 5.58 -22.07 -20.07
CA GLY A 485 5.82 -22.88 -21.27
C GLY A 485 4.52 -23.35 -21.92
N ARG A 486 3.44 -23.46 -21.14
CA ARG A 486 2.09 -23.74 -21.62
C ARG A 486 1.51 -22.62 -22.49
N LEU A 487 1.87 -21.36 -22.27
CA LEU A 487 1.44 -20.25 -23.13
C LEU A 487 2.10 -20.39 -24.51
N SER A 488 3.42 -20.54 -24.56
CA SER A 488 4.16 -20.83 -25.80
C SER A 488 3.63 -22.09 -26.50
N TYR A 489 3.35 -23.16 -25.76
CA TYR A 489 2.86 -24.42 -26.32
C TYR A 489 1.44 -24.32 -26.90
N VAL A 490 0.49 -23.69 -26.19
CA VAL A 490 -0.92 -23.63 -26.61
C VAL A 490 -1.12 -22.68 -27.79
N PHE A 491 -0.43 -21.52 -27.79
CA PHE A 491 -0.53 -20.53 -28.88
C PHE A 491 0.51 -20.72 -29.99
N GLY A 492 1.45 -21.65 -29.85
CA GLY A 492 2.49 -21.96 -30.86
C GLY A 492 3.62 -20.94 -30.96
N LEU A 493 3.88 -20.20 -29.88
CA LEU A 493 4.84 -19.09 -29.84
C LEU A 493 6.28 -19.61 -29.65
N THR A 494 7.21 -19.08 -30.43
CA THR A 494 8.60 -19.57 -30.54
C THR A 494 9.67 -18.56 -30.08
N GLY A 495 9.27 -17.39 -29.56
CA GLY A 495 10.20 -16.42 -28.98
C GLY A 495 10.68 -16.79 -27.57
N PRO A 496 11.43 -15.90 -26.90
CA PRO A 496 11.94 -16.14 -25.54
C PRO A 496 10.81 -16.42 -24.54
N CYS A 497 10.97 -17.42 -23.68
CA CYS A 497 9.98 -17.82 -22.68
C CYS A 497 10.58 -17.73 -21.27
N ILE A 498 10.24 -16.68 -20.50
CA ILE A 498 10.95 -16.28 -19.28
C ILE A 498 9.96 -16.00 -18.13
N SER A 499 10.10 -16.74 -17.02
CA SER A 499 9.48 -16.39 -15.73
C SER A 499 10.39 -15.48 -14.92
N THR A 500 9.83 -14.45 -14.29
CA THR A 500 10.55 -13.58 -13.35
C THR A 500 9.96 -13.71 -11.94
N HIS A 501 10.86 -13.68 -10.95
CA HIS A 501 10.50 -13.63 -9.53
C HIS A 501 11.36 -12.59 -8.81
N THR A 502 10.84 -11.37 -8.70
CA THR A 502 11.45 -10.25 -7.96
C THR A 502 10.48 -9.75 -6.88
N ALA A 503 9.77 -10.68 -6.23
CA ALA A 503 8.68 -10.40 -5.30
C ALA A 503 7.65 -9.43 -5.93
N CYS A 504 7.34 -8.32 -5.27
CA CYS A 504 6.28 -7.39 -5.67
C CYS A 504 6.52 -6.67 -7.01
N SER A 505 7.75 -6.64 -7.54
CA SER A 505 8.07 -5.98 -8.82
C SER A 505 8.06 -6.90 -10.04
N SER A 506 7.73 -8.19 -9.87
CA SER A 506 7.92 -9.22 -10.90
C SER A 506 7.29 -8.89 -12.26
N SER A 507 6.10 -8.27 -12.27
CA SER A 507 5.39 -7.85 -13.50
C SER A 507 6.09 -6.71 -14.24
N LEU A 508 6.62 -5.72 -13.54
CA LEU A 508 7.36 -4.61 -14.13
C LEU A 508 8.73 -5.05 -14.63
N VAL A 509 9.40 -5.96 -13.91
CA VAL A 509 10.66 -6.58 -14.37
C VAL A 509 10.42 -7.47 -15.59
N SER A 510 9.32 -8.24 -15.62
CA SER A 510 8.88 -8.97 -16.82
C SER A 510 8.68 -8.04 -18.03
N THR A 511 8.01 -6.90 -17.80
CA THR A 511 7.73 -5.91 -18.86
C THR A 511 8.99 -5.19 -19.33
N HIS A 512 9.94 -4.92 -18.44
CA HIS A 512 11.26 -4.42 -18.80
C HIS A 512 12.01 -5.40 -19.69
N LEU A 513 12.08 -6.69 -19.33
CA LEU A 513 12.75 -7.71 -20.13
C LEU A 513 12.08 -7.90 -21.51
N ALA A 514 10.75 -7.88 -21.57
CA ALA A 514 10.02 -7.94 -22.84
C ALA A 514 10.35 -6.74 -23.74
N HIS A 515 10.33 -5.52 -23.19
CA HIS A 515 10.68 -4.29 -23.89
C HIS A 515 12.14 -4.31 -24.39
N THR A 516 13.12 -4.69 -23.55
CA THR A 516 14.52 -4.79 -23.98
C THR A 516 14.76 -5.91 -24.99
N GLY A 517 14.05 -7.04 -24.88
CA GLY A 517 14.16 -8.15 -25.83
C GLY A 517 13.60 -7.77 -27.22
N LEU A 518 12.48 -7.06 -27.26
CA LEU A 518 11.93 -6.50 -28.50
C LEU A 518 12.89 -5.51 -29.18
N LEU A 519 13.42 -4.54 -28.44
CA LEU A 519 14.39 -3.57 -28.97
C LEU A 519 15.74 -4.22 -29.34
N GLY A 520 16.10 -5.34 -28.70
CA GLY A 520 17.25 -6.17 -29.06
C GLY A 520 17.01 -7.11 -30.25
N GLY A 521 15.79 -7.19 -30.79
CA GLY A 521 15.44 -8.09 -31.88
C GLY A 521 15.34 -9.58 -31.47
N GLU A 522 15.18 -9.89 -30.19
CA GLU A 522 15.00 -11.26 -29.69
C GLU A 522 13.63 -11.84 -30.06
N ALA A 523 12.64 -10.97 -30.33
CA ALA A 523 11.29 -11.31 -30.76
C ALA A 523 10.67 -10.17 -31.58
N GLU A 524 9.65 -10.48 -32.37
CA GLU A 524 8.87 -9.50 -33.16
C GLU A 524 7.61 -9.01 -32.41
N LEU A 525 7.15 -9.81 -31.46
CA LEU A 525 6.01 -9.56 -30.58
C LEU A 525 6.39 -10.04 -29.16
N ALA A 526 5.79 -9.49 -28.12
CA ALA A 526 5.96 -10.01 -26.77
C ALA A 526 4.67 -9.92 -25.97
N THR A 527 4.29 -11.04 -25.34
CA THR A 527 3.34 -11.03 -24.23
C THR A 527 4.12 -10.80 -22.94
N THR A 528 3.72 -9.83 -22.14
CA THR A 528 4.26 -9.62 -20.78
C THR A 528 3.13 -9.58 -19.77
N ALA A 529 3.25 -10.33 -18.68
CA ALA A 529 2.20 -10.48 -17.70
C ALA A 529 2.69 -10.48 -16.25
N GLY A 530 1.75 -10.27 -15.33
CA GLY A 530 1.92 -10.54 -13.91
C GLY A 530 0.68 -11.23 -13.37
N VAL A 531 0.85 -12.29 -12.58
CA VAL A 531 -0.26 -13.02 -11.94
C VAL A 531 0.04 -13.27 -10.46
N PHE A 532 -1.00 -13.18 -9.63
CA PHE A 532 -0.92 -13.39 -8.20
C PHE A 532 -2.25 -13.89 -7.62
N LEU A 533 -2.22 -15.03 -6.93
CA LEU A 533 -3.36 -15.57 -6.18
C LEU A 533 -3.00 -15.81 -4.70
N MET A 534 -4.03 -15.91 -3.85
CA MET A 534 -3.92 -16.18 -2.42
C MET A 534 -4.72 -17.45 -2.10
N LEU A 535 -4.07 -18.60 -2.25
CA LEU A 535 -4.72 -19.92 -2.14
C LEU A 535 -4.55 -20.51 -0.73
N LEU A 536 -3.46 -20.18 -0.02
CA LEU A 536 -3.13 -20.73 1.29
C LEU A 536 -2.86 -19.64 2.35
N PRO A 537 -3.20 -19.92 3.63
CA PRO A 537 -3.01 -18.96 4.72
C PRO A 537 -1.53 -18.74 5.08
N GLY A 538 -0.65 -19.70 4.78
CA GLY A 538 0.75 -19.70 5.24
C GLY A 538 1.53 -18.43 4.86
N THR A 539 1.32 -17.94 3.64
CA THR A 539 1.95 -16.70 3.17
C THR A 539 1.44 -15.47 3.93
N ALA A 540 0.15 -15.41 4.24
CA ALA A 540 -0.42 -14.33 5.06
C ALA A 540 0.06 -14.39 6.51
N THR A 541 0.16 -15.58 7.12
CA THR A 541 0.68 -15.72 8.49
C THR A 541 2.17 -15.38 8.56
N GLY A 542 2.97 -15.73 7.54
CA GLY A 542 4.38 -15.37 7.42
C GLY A 542 4.61 -13.86 7.32
N ILE A 543 3.92 -13.18 6.39
CA ILE A 543 4.07 -11.73 6.22
C ILE A 543 3.55 -10.95 7.43
N SER A 544 2.55 -11.49 8.17
CA SER A 544 2.11 -10.91 9.45
C SER A 544 3.23 -10.85 10.51
N GLN A 545 4.19 -11.78 10.48
CA GLN A 545 5.36 -11.74 11.41
C GLN A 545 6.31 -10.58 11.10
N LEU A 546 6.27 -10.03 9.87
CA LEU A 546 7.07 -8.88 9.45
C LEU A 546 6.42 -7.53 9.81
N GLY A 547 5.23 -7.53 10.41
CA GLY A 547 4.45 -6.32 10.70
C GLY A 547 3.93 -5.59 9.46
N ALA A 548 4.11 -6.14 8.25
CA ALA A 548 3.89 -5.42 7.00
C ALA A 548 2.41 -5.37 6.53
N LEU A 549 1.52 -6.18 7.12
CA LEU A 549 0.10 -6.24 6.73
C LEU A 549 -0.76 -5.31 7.59
N SER A 550 -1.56 -4.48 6.92
CA SER A 550 -2.60 -3.69 7.55
C SER A 550 -3.62 -4.62 8.25
N PRO A 551 -3.93 -4.45 9.55
CA PRO A 551 -4.94 -5.28 10.22
C PRO A 551 -6.33 -5.16 9.59
N VAL A 552 -6.65 -4.01 8.99
CA VAL A 552 -7.89 -3.78 8.22
C VAL A 552 -7.78 -4.16 6.74
N GLY A 553 -6.63 -4.70 6.31
CA GLY A 553 -6.34 -5.19 4.96
C GLY A 553 -6.50 -4.14 3.86
N ARG A 554 -6.15 -2.88 4.13
CA ARG A 554 -6.25 -1.76 3.17
C ARG A 554 -4.91 -1.04 3.02
N CYS A 555 -4.58 -0.63 1.80
CA CYS A 555 -3.46 0.25 1.54
C CYS A 555 -3.91 1.70 1.76
N ARG A 556 -3.64 2.30 2.92
CA ARG A 556 -3.87 3.75 3.14
C ARG A 556 -2.70 4.57 2.56
N SER A 557 -2.52 4.52 1.25
CA SER A 557 -1.39 5.15 0.56
C SER A 557 -1.36 6.66 0.82
N PHE A 558 -0.20 7.16 1.29
CA PHE A 558 0.04 8.57 1.66
C PHE A 558 -0.80 9.13 2.81
N ASP A 559 -1.56 8.28 3.53
CA ASP A 559 -2.35 8.68 4.69
C ASP A 559 -1.53 8.62 5.99
N ALA A 560 -1.79 9.54 6.92
CA ALA A 560 -1.07 9.62 8.20
C ALA A 560 -1.31 8.41 9.12
N ALA A 561 -2.36 7.61 8.88
CA ALA A 561 -2.64 6.36 9.57
C ALA A 561 -2.26 5.12 8.74
N GLY A 562 -1.29 5.20 7.82
CA GLY A 562 -0.75 4.03 7.12
C GLY A 562 -0.23 2.96 8.09
N ASP A 563 -0.89 1.80 8.14
CA ASP A 563 -0.64 0.71 9.12
C ASP A 563 -0.16 -0.61 8.47
N GLY A 564 0.38 -0.53 7.26
CA GLY A 564 0.80 -1.65 6.42
C GLY A 564 0.06 -1.67 5.08
N TYR A 565 0.15 -2.79 4.34
CA TYR A 565 -0.54 -2.98 3.07
C TYR A 565 -1.65 -4.04 3.14
N GLY A 566 -2.64 -3.92 2.25
CA GLY A 566 -3.67 -4.94 2.02
C GLY A 566 -3.28 -5.85 0.85
N ARG A 567 -3.45 -7.17 0.98
CA ARG A 567 -3.18 -8.12 -0.11
C ARG A 567 -4.36 -8.18 -1.08
N GLY A 568 -4.07 -8.28 -2.39
CA GLY A 568 -5.07 -8.48 -3.43
C GLY A 568 -4.61 -9.51 -4.46
N GLU A 569 -5.54 -10.30 -4.97
CA GLU A 569 -5.35 -11.18 -6.13
C GLU A 569 -5.50 -10.41 -7.45
N GLY A 570 -4.98 -10.95 -8.55
CA GLY A 570 -5.19 -10.39 -9.88
C GLY A 570 -4.28 -10.95 -10.97
N CYS A 571 -4.58 -10.59 -12.21
CA CYS A 571 -3.70 -10.79 -13.36
C CYS A 571 -3.74 -9.54 -14.26
N ALA A 572 -2.59 -9.17 -14.81
CA ALA A 572 -2.44 -8.13 -15.83
C ALA A 572 -1.58 -8.66 -16.97
N LEU A 573 -1.93 -8.34 -18.22
CA LEU A 573 -1.19 -8.74 -19.41
C LEU A 573 -1.19 -7.61 -20.45
N LEU A 574 -0.02 -7.38 -21.05
CA LEU A 574 0.18 -6.49 -22.20
C LEU A 574 0.69 -7.32 -23.38
N VAL A 575 0.27 -6.94 -24.59
CA VAL A 575 0.93 -7.36 -25.84
C VAL A 575 1.70 -6.18 -26.40
N LEU A 576 3.01 -6.36 -26.57
CA LEU A 576 3.96 -5.37 -27.03
C LEU A 576 4.52 -5.75 -28.40
N ALA A 577 4.85 -4.75 -29.22
CA ALA A 577 5.66 -4.87 -30.43
C ALA A 577 6.68 -3.71 -30.49
N PRO A 578 7.78 -3.81 -31.25
CA PRO A 578 8.61 -2.65 -31.58
C PRO A 578 7.76 -1.58 -32.29
N MET A 579 8.06 -0.29 -32.08
CA MET A 579 7.42 0.76 -32.87
C MET A 579 8.03 0.80 -34.28
N GLY A 580 7.21 0.68 -35.33
CA GLY A 580 7.71 0.63 -36.71
C GLY A 580 6.68 1.01 -37.77
N GLU A 581 7.15 1.36 -38.96
CA GLU A 581 6.38 1.98 -40.06
C GLU A 581 5.47 1.01 -40.85
N GLY A 582 4.91 0.00 -40.17
CA GLY A 582 4.03 -0.99 -40.79
C GLY A 582 2.62 -0.46 -41.10
N GLU A 583 1.85 -1.22 -41.89
CA GLU A 583 0.40 -1.00 -42.04
C GLU A 583 -0.32 -1.37 -40.72
N GLU A 584 -0.30 -0.47 -39.73
CA GLU A 584 -1.16 -0.55 -38.56
C GLU A 584 -2.63 -0.49 -39.01
N THR A 585 -3.40 -1.53 -38.69
CA THR A 585 -4.85 -1.57 -38.91
C THR A 585 -5.62 -0.76 -37.87
N GLY A 586 -4.97 -0.34 -36.78
CA GLY A 586 -5.46 0.63 -35.82
C GLY A 586 -4.40 1.06 -34.82
N ALA A 587 -4.41 2.33 -34.42
CA ALA A 587 -3.40 2.92 -33.54
C ALA A 587 -3.25 2.17 -32.19
N PRO A 588 -2.03 2.15 -31.60
CA PRO A 588 -1.75 1.47 -30.34
C PRO A 588 -2.45 2.12 -29.15
N LEU A 589 -2.57 1.35 -28.07
CA LEU A 589 -3.24 1.75 -26.83
C LEU A 589 -2.39 2.68 -25.97
N ALA A 590 -1.07 2.53 -26.05
CA ALA A 590 -0.05 3.36 -25.41
C ALA A 590 1.32 3.07 -26.05
N TYR A 591 2.32 3.90 -25.75
CA TYR A 591 3.72 3.64 -26.04
C TYR A 591 4.50 3.46 -24.73
N LEU A 592 5.35 2.44 -24.68
CA LEU A 592 6.32 2.25 -23.61
C LEU A 592 7.66 2.83 -24.08
N VAL A 593 7.93 4.07 -23.66
CA VAL A 593 9.05 4.91 -24.13
C VAL A 593 10.33 4.76 -23.30
N GLY A 594 10.28 4.06 -22.17
CA GLY A 594 11.45 3.83 -21.33
C GLY A 594 11.14 3.03 -20.07
N THR A 595 12.11 2.21 -19.66
CA THR A 595 12.06 1.39 -18.44
C THR A 595 13.44 1.30 -17.81
N ALA A 596 13.50 1.04 -16.50
CA ALA A 596 14.73 0.79 -15.76
C ALA A 596 14.47 -0.17 -14.59
N VAL A 597 15.52 -0.85 -14.12
CA VAL A 597 15.52 -1.73 -12.94
C VAL A 597 16.83 -1.51 -12.16
N ASN A 598 16.77 -1.45 -10.83
CA ASN A 598 17.95 -1.39 -9.97
C ASN A 598 17.71 -2.09 -8.60
N GLN A 599 18.58 -1.84 -7.62
CA GLN A 599 18.51 -2.40 -6.26
C GLN A 599 18.74 -1.28 -5.23
N GLY A 600 18.14 -1.39 -4.04
CA GLY A 600 18.44 -0.56 -2.87
C GLY A 600 19.80 -0.86 -2.21
N GLY A 601 20.45 -1.98 -2.57
CA GLY A 601 21.82 -2.28 -2.16
C GLY A 601 21.96 -2.53 -0.66
N ARG A 602 22.84 -1.76 0.01
CA ARG A 602 22.98 -1.74 1.48
C ARG A 602 22.04 -0.66 2.05
N SER A 603 20.75 -0.96 2.16
CA SER A 603 19.78 -0.13 2.89
C SER A 603 19.81 -0.40 4.40
N SER A 604 19.02 0.35 5.19
CA SER A 604 18.96 0.23 6.66
C SER A 604 18.45 -1.12 7.18
N GLY A 605 17.90 -1.97 6.31
CA GLY A 605 17.54 -3.36 6.58
C GLY A 605 17.05 -4.04 5.30
N LEU A 606 17.15 -5.38 5.21
CA LEU A 606 16.90 -6.13 3.96
C LEU A 606 15.49 -5.89 3.34
N THR A 607 14.51 -5.54 4.16
CA THR A 607 13.13 -5.21 3.75
C THR A 607 12.83 -3.71 3.72
N ALA A 608 13.80 -2.86 4.08
CA ALA A 608 13.63 -1.41 4.12
C ALA A 608 13.83 -0.78 2.73
N PRO A 609 12.94 0.14 2.31
CA PRO A 609 13.15 0.93 1.10
C PRO A 609 14.35 1.89 1.25
N HIS A 610 14.87 2.36 0.12
CA HIS A 610 16.04 3.24 0.06
C HIS A 610 15.79 4.36 -0.95
N GLY A 611 15.70 5.61 -0.48
CA GLY A 611 15.35 6.79 -1.28
C GLY A 611 16.34 7.13 -2.41
N PRO A 612 17.67 7.03 -2.21
CA PRO A 612 18.65 7.31 -3.26
C PRO A 612 18.51 6.37 -4.47
N SER A 613 18.36 5.05 -4.25
CA SER A 613 18.13 4.12 -5.36
C SER A 613 16.78 4.34 -6.06
N GLN A 614 15.72 4.70 -5.34
CA GLN A 614 14.45 5.04 -5.99
C GLN A 614 14.57 6.31 -6.84
N THR A 615 15.28 7.33 -6.34
CA THR A 615 15.56 8.56 -7.07
C THR A 615 16.42 8.30 -8.31
N ALA A 616 17.46 7.47 -8.19
CA ALA A 616 18.28 7.03 -9.31
C ALA A 616 17.52 6.17 -10.32
N LEU A 617 16.57 5.34 -9.88
CA LEU A 617 15.71 4.53 -10.74
C LEU A 617 14.77 5.40 -11.58
N VAL A 618 14.10 6.36 -10.95
CA VAL A 618 13.20 7.30 -11.63
C VAL A 618 13.97 8.18 -12.60
N ARG A 619 15.12 8.76 -12.19
CA ARG A 619 16.02 9.49 -13.09
C ARG A 619 16.43 8.61 -14.28
N LYS A 620 16.91 7.38 -14.05
CA LYS A 620 17.36 6.51 -15.15
C LYS A 620 16.23 6.12 -16.11
N ALA A 621 15.00 5.91 -15.63
CA ALA A 621 13.84 5.68 -16.50
C ALA A 621 13.49 6.92 -17.33
N LEU A 622 13.55 8.12 -16.73
CA LEU A 622 13.35 9.40 -17.41
C LEU A 622 14.50 9.73 -18.38
N ASP A 623 15.74 9.33 -18.10
CA ASP A 623 16.87 9.50 -19.01
C ASP A 623 16.73 8.62 -20.26
N VAL A 624 16.19 7.40 -20.10
CA VAL A 624 15.88 6.50 -21.23
C VAL A 624 14.72 7.06 -22.06
N ALA A 625 13.62 7.45 -21.40
CA ALA A 625 12.48 8.08 -22.08
C ALA A 625 12.84 9.45 -22.71
N GLY A 626 13.76 10.19 -22.10
CA GLY A 626 14.32 11.44 -22.62
C GLY A 626 15.25 11.20 -23.81
N ALA A 627 16.09 10.16 -23.78
CA ALA A 627 16.89 9.77 -24.93
C ALA A 627 16.04 9.30 -26.14
N ALA A 628 14.84 8.76 -25.89
CA ALA A 628 13.84 8.53 -26.92
C ALA A 628 13.21 9.84 -27.42
N THR A 629 12.71 10.70 -26.52
CA THR A 629 11.83 11.85 -26.86
C THR A 629 12.52 13.19 -27.16
N MET A 630 13.70 13.46 -26.62
CA MET A 630 14.39 14.78 -26.69
C MET A 630 15.09 15.04 -28.04
N GLN A 631 14.53 14.56 -29.15
CA GLN A 631 15.04 14.83 -30.50
C GLN A 631 13.97 15.35 -31.50
N GLU A 632 12.69 15.45 -31.10
CA GLU A 632 11.68 16.23 -31.84
C GLU A 632 12.01 17.73 -31.89
#